data_AF-Q6WX65-F1
#
_entry.id   AF-Q6WX65-F1
#
_cell.length_a   1.000
_cell.length_b   1.000
_cell.length_c   1.000
_cell.angle_alpha   90.00
_cell.angle_beta   90.00
_cell.angle_gamma   90.00
#
_symmetry.space_group_name_H-M   'P 1'
#
loop_
_entity.id
_entity.type
_entity.pdbx_description
1 polymer ?
#
loop_
_entity_poly.entity_id
_entity_poly.type
_entity_poly.pdbx_seq_one_letter_code
_entity_poly.pdbx_strand_id
1 'polypeptide(L)'
;KSTYMRQLALVTVMSQIGCFVPATEAVLPVFDQIFTRIGAADDLISGQSTFMVEMLEAKNAIANASERSLILFDEIGRGTSTYDGMALAQAIIEHIHDQIGAKTLFSTHYHELTVLEVSLDQ
;
A
#
# COMPACT_ATOMS: atom_id res chain seq x y z
N LYS A 1 -6.92 7.00 -8.58
CA LYS A 1 -5.85 6.27 -7.86
C LYS A 1 -6.44 5.11 -7.07
N SER A 2 -7.27 5.37 -6.08
CA SER A 2 -7.89 4.34 -5.22
C SER A 2 -8.71 3.27 -5.97
N THR A 3 -9.45 3.64 -7.03
CA THR A 3 -10.19 2.66 -7.86
C THR A 3 -9.26 1.63 -8.51
N TYR A 4 -8.10 2.06 -9.01
CA TYR A 4 -7.14 1.18 -9.66
C TYR A 4 -6.52 0.20 -8.64
N MET A 5 -6.20 0.69 -7.44
CA MET A 5 -5.71 -0.17 -6.35
C MET A 5 -6.74 -1.21 -5.92
N ARG A 6 -8.00 -0.81 -5.76
CA ARG A 6 -9.10 -1.74 -5.42
C ARG A 6 -9.34 -2.75 -6.53
N GLN A 7 -9.24 -2.35 -7.80
CA GLN A 7 -9.35 -3.26 -8.93
C GLN A 7 -8.25 -4.34 -8.87
N LEU A 8 -6.99 -3.96 -8.65
CA LEU A 8 -5.88 -4.92 -8.53
C LEU A 8 -6.11 -5.90 -7.36
N ALA A 9 -6.54 -5.39 -6.19
CA ALA A 9 -6.86 -6.24 -5.04
C ALA A 9 -7.95 -7.28 -5.37
N LEU A 10 -9.05 -6.82 -5.96
CA LEU A 10 -10.19 -7.68 -6.30
C LEU A 10 -9.82 -8.71 -7.36
N VAL A 11 -9.11 -8.30 -8.42
CA VAL A 11 -8.62 -9.20 -9.48
C VAL A 11 -7.70 -10.27 -8.89
N THR A 12 -6.83 -9.90 -7.95
CA THR A 12 -5.94 -10.83 -7.24
C THR A 12 -6.72 -11.88 -6.45
N VAL A 13 -7.71 -11.44 -5.66
CA VAL A 13 -8.57 -12.35 -4.89
C VAL A 13 -9.35 -13.28 -5.83
N MET A 14 -9.99 -12.73 -6.88
CA MET A 14 -10.75 -13.50 -7.85
C MET A 14 -9.89 -14.58 -8.55
N SER A 15 -8.66 -14.23 -8.92
CA SER A 15 -7.72 -15.17 -9.52
C SER A 15 -7.37 -16.31 -8.55
N GLN A 16 -7.06 -16.00 -7.29
CA GLN A 16 -6.65 -17.00 -6.29
C GLN A 16 -7.78 -17.90 -5.78
N ILE A 17 -9.05 -17.48 -5.89
CA ILE A 17 -10.21 -18.37 -5.63
C ILE A 17 -10.57 -19.25 -6.84
N GLY A 18 -9.87 -19.10 -7.97
CA GLY A 18 -10.11 -19.88 -9.20
C GLY A 18 -11.25 -19.33 -10.08
N CYS A 19 -11.60 -18.06 -9.96
CA CYS A 19 -12.61 -17.41 -10.80
C CYS A 19 -11.98 -16.77 -12.06
N PHE A 20 -12.77 -16.60 -13.11
CA PHE A 20 -12.41 -15.68 -14.20
C PHE A 20 -12.30 -14.26 -13.66
N VAL A 21 -11.34 -13.50 -14.18
CA VAL A 21 -11.11 -12.10 -13.77
C VAL A 21 -11.57 -11.13 -14.86
N PRO A 22 -11.98 -9.90 -14.51
CA PRO A 22 -12.39 -8.87 -15.47
C PRO A 22 -11.17 -8.23 -16.17
N ALA A 23 -10.49 -9.00 -17.01
CA ALA A 23 -9.37 -8.55 -17.84
C ALA A 23 -9.31 -9.34 -19.15
N THR A 24 -8.73 -8.74 -20.20
CA THR A 24 -8.46 -9.46 -21.46
C THR A 24 -7.45 -10.58 -21.26
N GLU A 25 -6.44 -10.34 -20.42
CA GLU A 25 -5.42 -11.30 -19.98
C GLU A 25 -4.94 -10.89 -18.58
N ALA A 26 -4.64 -11.87 -17.72
CA ALA A 26 -4.09 -11.61 -16.39
C ALA A 26 -3.09 -12.71 -16.00
N VAL A 27 -1.83 -12.31 -15.79
CA VAL A 27 -0.78 -13.17 -15.24
C VAL A 27 -0.37 -12.59 -13.89
N LEU A 28 -0.74 -13.30 -12.81
CA LEU A 28 -0.57 -12.84 -11.44
C LEU A 28 0.22 -13.88 -10.64
N PRO A 29 1.14 -13.46 -9.77
CA PRO A 29 1.75 -14.38 -8.81
C PRO A 29 0.72 -14.79 -7.75
N VAL A 30 1.02 -15.86 -7.02
CA VAL A 30 0.23 -16.24 -5.84
C VAL A 30 0.74 -15.46 -4.64
N PHE A 31 -0.06 -14.49 -4.21
CA PHE A 31 0.16 -13.69 -3.02
C PHE A 31 -0.27 -14.44 -1.77
N ASP A 32 0.56 -14.36 -0.73
CA ASP A 32 0.27 -14.96 0.57
C ASP A 32 -0.68 -14.09 1.42
N GLN A 33 -0.53 -12.77 1.32
CA GLN A 33 -1.30 -11.78 2.07
C GLN A 33 -1.52 -10.52 1.23
N ILE A 34 -2.65 -9.84 1.46
CA ILE A 34 -2.96 -8.53 0.86
C ILE A 34 -3.14 -7.53 2.01
N PHE A 35 -2.26 -6.55 2.08
CA PHE A 35 -2.34 -5.44 3.03
C PHE A 35 -2.90 -4.22 2.33
N THR A 36 -3.93 -3.61 2.90
CA THR A 36 -4.57 -2.44 2.31
C THR A 36 -4.71 -1.32 3.30
N ARG A 37 -4.28 -0.13 2.89
CA ARG A 37 -4.66 1.15 3.49
C ARG A 37 -5.19 2.04 2.37
N ILE A 38 -6.45 1.84 1.99
CA ILE A 38 -7.11 2.57 0.89
C ILE A 38 -8.36 3.32 1.40
N GLY A 39 -8.13 4.39 2.17
CA GLY A 39 -9.19 5.26 2.70
C GLY A 39 -10.10 4.59 3.73
N ALA A 40 -10.44 5.32 4.79
CA ALA A 40 -11.32 4.81 5.85
C ALA A 40 -12.79 4.89 5.42
N ALA A 41 -13.56 3.83 5.66
CA ALA A 41 -14.90 4.07 6.18
C ALA A 41 -14.68 4.64 7.58
N ASP A 42 -15.15 5.87 7.81
CA ASP A 42 -14.98 6.60 9.07
C ASP A 42 -15.35 5.73 10.27
N ASP A 43 -14.35 5.31 11.05
CA ASP A 43 -14.60 4.80 12.39
C ASP A 43 -14.53 5.97 13.38
N LEU A 44 -15.49 6.90 13.22
CA LEU A 44 -15.65 8.12 14.03
C LEU A 44 -15.87 7.80 15.52
N ILE A 45 -16.07 6.52 15.87
CA ILE A 45 -16.55 6.05 17.17
C ILE A 45 -15.37 5.57 18.06
N SER A 46 -14.19 5.31 17.49
CA SER A 46 -13.08 4.62 18.20
C SER A 46 -12.25 5.49 19.17
N GLY A 47 -12.43 6.82 19.17
CA GLY A 47 -11.65 7.74 20.01
C GLY A 47 -10.15 7.84 19.63
N GLN A 48 -9.74 7.26 18.51
CA GLN A 48 -8.37 7.26 18.02
C GLN A 48 -8.19 8.31 16.91
N SER A 49 -7.00 8.94 16.87
CA SER A 49 -6.64 9.86 15.78
C SER A 49 -6.57 9.08 14.46
N THR A 50 -7.13 9.66 13.38
CA THR A 50 -7.05 9.10 12.02
C THR A 50 -5.62 8.79 11.62
N PHE A 51 -4.67 9.65 11.99
CA PHE A 51 -3.25 9.43 11.72
C PHE A 51 -2.70 8.23 12.51
N MET A 52 -3.12 8.04 13.76
CA MET A 52 -2.68 6.89 14.55
C MET A 52 -3.17 5.57 13.95
N VAL A 53 -4.44 5.50 13.55
CA VAL A 53 -5.01 4.31 12.89
C VAL A 53 -4.24 3.99 11.60
N GLU A 54 -3.98 5.01 10.78
CA GLU A 54 -3.20 4.88 9.55
C GLU A 54 -1.78 4.33 9.81
N MET A 55 -1.09 4.82 10.84
CA MET A 55 0.23 4.33 11.21
C MET A 55 0.20 2.91 11.78
N LEU A 56 -0.87 2.53 12.48
CA LEU A 56 -1.04 1.15 12.95
C LEU A 56 -1.30 0.18 11.79
N GLU A 57 -2.07 0.59 10.78
CA GLU A 57 -2.29 -0.19 9.55
C GLU A 57 -1.00 -0.35 8.75
N ALA A 58 -0.22 0.74 8.59
CA ALA A 58 1.09 0.70 7.94
C ALA A 58 2.08 -0.20 8.70
N LYS A 59 2.14 -0.06 10.04
CA LYS A 59 2.94 -0.94 10.91
C LYS A 59 2.55 -2.40 10.73
N ASN A 60 1.26 -2.71 10.69
CA ASN A 60 0.78 -4.08 10.54
C ASN A 60 1.24 -4.68 9.20
N ALA A 61 1.21 -3.90 8.12
CA ALA A 61 1.73 -4.34 6.82
C ALA A 61 3.24 -4.58 6.87
N ILE A 62 4.02 -3.60 7.33
CA ILE A 62 5.48 -3.68 7.37
C ILE A 62 5.98 -4.82 8.27
N ALA A 63 5.30 -5.09 9.38
CA ALA A 63 5.72 -6.13 10.32
C ALA A 63 5.40 -7.56 9.87
N ASN A 64 4.42 -7.75 8.98
CA ASN A 64 3.90 -9.08 8.63
C ASN A 64 4.00 -9.41 7.14
N ALA A 65 4.33 -8.45 6.29
CA ALA A 65 4.49 -8.69 4.86
C ALA A 65 5.72 -9.56 4.58
N SER A 66 5.58 -10.42 3.56
CA SER A 66 6.68 -11.16 2.95
C SER A 66 6.95 -10.62 1.54
N GLU A 67 8.03 -11.09 0.90
CA GLU A 67 8.32 -10.82 -0.52
C GLU A 67 7.17 -11.22 -1.46
N ARG A 68 6.29 -12.13 -1.01
CA ARG A 68 5.13 -12.62 -1.76
C ARG A 68 3.84 -11.87 -1.42
N SER A 69 3.88 -10.85 -0.58
CA SER A 69 2.70 -10.08 -0.22
C SER A 69 2.39 -8.97 -1.24
N LEU A 70 1.12 -8.57 -1.29
CA LEU A 70 0.65 -7.39 -2.01
C LEU A 70 0.35 -6.28 -1.01
N ILE A 71 1.02 -5.13 -1.13
CA ILE A 71 0.77 -3.96 -0.27
C ILE A 71 0.14 -2.84 -1.09
N LEU A 72 -0.98 -2.27 -0.63
CA LEU A 72 -1.69 -1.17 -1.28
C LEU A 72 -1.84 -0.01 -0.30
N PHE A 73 -1.10 1.08 -0.53
CA PHE A 73 -1.11 2.27 0.32
C PHE A 73 -1.63 3.49 -0.44
N ASP A 74 -2.65 4.14 0.11
CA ASP A 74 -3.27 5.35 -0.44
C ASP A 74 -3.07 6.52 0.52
N GLU A 75 -2.30 7.52 0.08
CA GLU A 75 -2.09 8.80 0.75
C GLU A 75 -1.54 8.70 2.18
N ILE A 76 -0.65 7.73 2.41
CA ILE A 76 0.09 7.59 3.68
C ILE A 76 0.87 8.88 3.98
N GLY A 77 0.80 9.36 5.23
CA GLY A 77 1.49 10.53 5.74
C GLY A 77 0.66 11.82 5.71
N ARG A 78 -0.57 11.81 5.18
CA ARG A 78 -1.39 13.02 5.04
C ARG A 78 -1.88 13.63 6.36
N GLY A 79 -1.95 12.84 7.43
CA GLY A 79 -2.48 13.26 8.74
C GLY A 79 -1.52 14.04 9.64
N THR A 80 -0.33 14.42 9.17
CA THR A 80 0.71 15.12 9.94
C THR A 80 1.33 16.29 9.15
N SER A 81 2.39 16.92 9.68
CA SER A 81 3.11 17.99 8.98
C SER A 81 3.61 17.52 7.62
N THR A 82 3.64 18.41 6.61
CA THR A 82 3.98 18.03 5.23
C THR A 82 5.33 17.32 5.12
N TYR A 83 6.36 17.85 5.80
CA TYR A 83 7.70 17.28 5.77
C TYR A 83 7.79 15.97 6.54
N ASP A 84 7.14 15.86 7.70
CA ASP A 84 7.13 14.61 8.47
C ASP A 84 6.38 13.51 7.72
N GLY A 85 5.24 13.86 7.10
CA GLY A 85 4.44 12.93 6.30
C GLY A 85 5.18 12.42 5.08
N MET A 86 5.89 13.30 4.36
CA MET A 86 6.72 12.94 3.23
C MET A 86 7.91 12.06 3.65
N ALA A 87 8.64 12.44 4.70
CA ALA A 87 9.78 11.68 5.20
C ALA A 87 9.35 10.28 5.67
N LEU A 88 8.21 10.18 6.34
CA LEU A 88 7.65 8.91 6.77
C LEU A 88 7.21 8.04 5.59
N ALA A 89 6.50 8.61 4.61
CA ALA A 89 6.10 7.89 3.40
C ALA A 89 7.34 7.37 2.63
N GLN A 90 8.37 8.20 2.48
CA GLN A 90 9.63 7.80 1.87
C GLN A 90 10.29 6.64 2.62
N ALA A 91 10.48 6.76 3.93
CA ALA A 91 11.11 5.72 4.73
C ALA A 91 10.35 4.39 4.67
N ILE A 92 9.01 4.44 4.59
CA ILE A 92 8.18 3.25 4.42
C ILE A 92 8.42 2.59 3.05
N ILE A 93 8.45 3.38 1.97
CA ILE A 93 8.70 2.87 0.61
C ILE A 93 10.09 2.23 0.54
N GLU A 94 11.12 2.93 1.02
CA GLU A 94 12.51 2.43 1.06
C GLU A 94 12.60 1.13 1.85
N HIS A 95 11.96 1.06 3.03
CA HIS A 95 11.98 -0.15 3.85
C HIS A 95 11.29 -1.33 3.16
N ILE A 96 10.15 -1.10 2.51
CA ILE A 96 9.45 -2.17 1.77
C ILE A 96 10.32 -2.64 0.60
N HIS A 97 10.98 -1.72 -0.10
CA HIS A 97 11.86 -2.04 -1.22
C HIS A 97 13.08 -2.84 -0.78
N ASP A 98 13.86 -2.30 0.16
CA ASP A 98 15.20 -2.82 0.50
C ASP A 98 15.17 -4.04 1.43
N GLN A 99 14.13 -4.17 2.26
CA GLN A 99 14.09 -5.21 3.32
C GLN A 99 13.01 -6.27 3.07
N ILE A 100 11.83 -5.88 2.57
CA ILE A 100 10.69 -6.79 2.45
C ILE A 100 10.60 -7.40 1.04
N GLY A 101 10.78 -6.58 0.00
CA GLY A 101 10.64 -6.99 -1.40
C GLY A 101 9.19 -7.23 -1.85
N ALA A 102 8.20 -6.79 -1.06
CA ALA A 102 6.79 -7.00 -1.37
C ALA A 102 6.33 -6.18 -2.59
N LYS A 103 5.48 -6.75 -3.44
CA LYS A 103 4.85 -6.00 -4.54
C LYS A 103 3.94 -4.93 -3.96
N THR A 104 4.25 -3.67 -4.25
CA THR A 104 3.61 -2.53 -3.58
C THR A 104 3.06 -1.54 -4.57
N LEU A 105 1.82 -1.11 -4.34
CA LEU A 105 1.19 -0.02 -5.06
C LEU A 105 1.00 1.14 -4.08
N PHE A 106 1.75 2.22 -4.31
CA PHE A 106 1.76 3.40 -3.45
C PHE A 106 1.15 4.59 -4.21
N SER A 107 0.10 5.19 -3.66
CA SER A 107 -0.55 6.38 -4.19
C SER A 107 -0.26 7.54 -3.26
N THR A 108 0.23 8.64 -3.80
CA THR A 108 0.62 9.81 -3.02
C THR A 108 0.28 11.12 -3.72
N HIS A 109 0.23 12.19 -2.93
CA HIS A 109 0.21 13.57 -3.40
C HIS A 109 1.59 14.24 -3.33
N TYR A 110 2.56 13.61 -2.68
CA TYR A 110 3.95 14.09 -2.62
C TYR A 110 4.63 13.80 -3.95
N HIS A 111 4.76 14.82 -4.79
CA HIS A 111 5.40 14.70 -6.10
C HIS A 111 6.90 14.43 -5.95
N GLU A 112 7.49 14.91 -4.87
CA GLU A 112 8.88 14.73 -4.48
C GLU A 112 9.27 13.25 -4.34
N LEU A 113 8.32 12.38 -3.98
CA LEU A 113 8.56 10.93 -3.87
C LEU A 113 8.75 10.24 -5.22
N THR A 114 8.44 10.90 -6.34
CA THR A 114 8.71 10.33 -7.67
C THR A 114 10.21 10.16 -7.94
N VAL A 115 11.07 10.92 -7.26
CA VAL A 115 12.54 10.76 -7.32
C VAL A 115 12.97 9.36 -6.87
N LEU A 116 12.16 8.68 -6.04
CA LEU A 116 12.45 7.32 -5.58
C LEU A 116 12.50 6.30 -6.72
N GLU A 117 11.83 6.57 -7.84
CA GLU A 117 11.96 5.73 -9.05
C GLU A 117 13.42 5.61 -9.51
N VAL A 118 14.18 6.70 -9.43
CA VAL A 118 15.58 6.73 -9.85
C VAL A 118 16.52 6.21 -8.76
N SER A 119 16.21 6.47 -7.48
CA SER A 119 17.10 6.10 -6.38
C SER A 119 16.97 4.64 -5.95
N LEU A 120 15.82 4.01 -6.19
CA LEU A 120 15.54 2.63 -5.81
C LEU A 120 15.80 1.63 -6.96
N ASP A 121 16.26 2.09 -8.13
CA ASP A 121 16.64 1.19 -9.22
C ASP A 121 17.87 0.34 -8.84
N GLN A 122 17.61 -0.91 -8.43
CA GLN A 122 18.58 -2.02 -8.37
C GLN A 122 17.90 -3.39 -8.23
#